data_AF-A0A5B8NA50-F1
#
_entry.id   AF-A0A5B8NA50-F1
#
_cell.length_a   1.000
_cell.length_b   1.000
_cell.length_c   1.000
_cell.angle_alpha   90.00
_cell.angle_beta   90.00
_cell.angle_gamma   90.00
#
_symmetry.space_group_name_H-M   'P 1'
#
loop_
_entity.id
_entity.type
_entity.pdbx_description
1 polymer ?
#
loop_
_entity_poly.entity_id
_entity_poly.type
_entity_poly.pdbx_seq_one_letter_code
_entity_poly.pdbx_strand_id
1 'polypeptide(L)'
;MLSRFVIAISLFWATTLSFAQERNVDVVDKVIAGLFEKQSGKFLCLSQNESHAAIRATVMKSLKGVDLNLRDKATEDTISKVIYTKFPCPFSPDRPELRPAKTADVTGAWLFPEASQRYRYGPKSPLWESRAGLPPIRCEGIFYGPNGRMALDQAVGDAACPTFEKLKKMEAQAKGEAWSLIRDGRMRVGRTDAPNDFEEWDIFVVKTNFDFSGTKFRKGDLVEYRRREKGNEFNVATMFRHLQKMP
;
A
#
# COMPACT_ATOMS: atom_id res chain seq x y z
N MET A 1 -68.65 25.97 -56.60
CA MET A 1 -67.95 26.83 -55.61
C MET A 1 -67.42 25.95 -54.49
N LEU A 2 -66.25 26.31 -53.96
CA LEU A 2 -65.41 25.63 -52.94
C LEU A 2 -64.55 24.48 -53.47
N SER A 3 -63.37 24.80 -54.03
CA SER A 3 -62.09 25.15 -53.37
C SER A 3 -61.32 23.95 -52.84
N ARG A 4 -60.31 23.57 -53.62
CA ARG A 4 -59.13 22.81 -53.22
C ARG A 4 -58.35 23.64 -52.20
N PHE A 5 -57.94 23.05 -51.08
CA PHE A 5 -56.77 23.51 -50.34
C PHE A 5 -55.95 22.31 -49.89
N VAL A 6 -54.78 22.20 -50.51
CA VAL A 6 -53.66 21.38 -50.09
C VAL A 6 -52.97 22.14 -48.97
N ILE A 7 -52.80 21.52 -47.80
CA ILE A 7 -51.83 21.98 -46.81
C ILE A 7 -50.94 20.80 -46.48
N ALA A 8 -49.73 20.84 -47.06
CA ALA A 8 -48.61 20.00 -46.69
C ALA A 8 -48.18 20.37 -45.26
N ILE A 9 -48.31 19.44 -44.33
CA ILE A 9 -47.73 19.57 -42.99
C ILE A 9 -46.30 19.04 -43.08
N SER A 10 -45.37 19.99 -43.16
CA SER A 10 -43.94 19.78 -43.17
C SER A 10 -43.48 19.12 -41.86
N LEU A 11 -42.84 17.96 -41.99
CA LEU A 11 -42.05 17.32 -40.94
C LEU A 11 -40.91 18.27 -40.51
N PHE A 12 -40.99 18.84 -39.32
CA PHE A 12 -39.81 19.35 -38.62
C PHE A 12 -39.31 18.28 -37.65
N TRP A 13 -38.31 17.55 -38.13
CA TRP A 13 -37.41 16.75 -37.32
C TRP A 13 -36.66 17.70 -36.37
N ALA A 14 -37.12 17.78 -35.12
CA ALA A 14 -36.28 18.27 -34.03
C ALA A 14 -35.46 17.08 -33.51
N THR A 15 -34.46 16.67 -34.27
CA THR A 15 -33.35 15.87 -33.72
C THR A 15 -32.56 16.80 -32.81
N THR A 16 -32.92 16.80 -31.53
CA THR A 16 -32.00 17.22 -30.48
C THR A 16 -30.84 16.22 -30.47
N LEU A 17 -29.85 16.46 -31.33
CA LEU A 17 -28.49 16.00 -31.14
C LEU A 17 -28.02 16.60 -29.82
N SER A 18 -28.30 15.89 -28.73
CA SER A 18 -27.47 15.99 -27.53
C SER A 18 -26.08 15.58 -27.98
N PHE A 19 -25.26 16.56 -28.33
CA PHE A 19 -23.83 16.42 -28.23
C PHE A 19 -23.56 16.16 -26.74
N ALA A 20 -23.60 14.89 -26.36
CA ALA A 20 -22.81 14.39 -25.25
C ALA A 20 -21.37 14.71 -25.65
N GLN A 21 -20.94 15.92 -25.31
CA GLN A 21 -19.55 16.31 -25.38
C GLN A 21 -18.83 15.25 -24.56
N GLU A 22 -18.12 14.33 -25.23
CA GLU A 22 -17.18 13.43 -24.60
C GLU A 22 -16.25 14.33 -23.79
N ARG A 23 -16.54 14.45 -22.49
CA ARG A 23 -15.58 15.03 -21.56
C ARG A 23 -14.36 14.17 -21.77
N ASN A 24 -13.30 14.76 -22.36
CA ASN A 24 -11.98 14.17 -22.36
C ASN A 24 -11.73 13.75 -20.92
N VAL A 25 -11.84 12.43 -20.65
CA VAL A 25 -11.79 11.94 -19.28
C VAL A 25 -10.43 12.33 -18.77
N ASP A 26 -10.42 13.10 -17.68
CA ASP A 26 -9.21 13.64 -17.10
C ASP A 26 -8.21 12.50 -16.84
N VAL A 27 -6.92 12.72 -17.12
CA VAL A 27 -5.88 11.69 -17.03
C VAL A 27 -5.86 11.07 -15.63
N VAL A 28 -6.07 11.89 -14.59
CA VAL A 28 -6.13 11.39 -13.21
C VAL A 28 -7.32 10.44 -13.01
N ASP A 29 -8.50 10.77 -13.56
CA ASP A 29 -9.68 9.89 -13.46
C ASP A 29 -9.47 8.58 -14.22
N LYS A 30 -8.85 8.63 -15.40
CA LYS A 30 -8.49 7.43 -16.17
C LYS A 30 -7.55 6.51 -15.39
N VAL A 31 -6.49 7.06 -14.80
CA VAL A 31 -5.51 6.28 -14.02
C VAL A 31 -6.15 5.72 -12.75
N ILE A 32 -6.96 6.50 -12.03
CA ILE A 32 -7.71 6.02 -10.85
C ILE A 32 -8.59 4.82 -11.25
N ALA A 33 -9.45 4.98 -12.25
CA ALA A 33 -10.37 3.94 -12.67
C ALA A 33 -9.62 2.67 -13.11
N GLY A 34 -8.62 2.81 -13.99
CA GLY A 34 -7.86 1.68 -14.51
C GLY A 34 -7.03 0.94 -13.46
N LEU A 35 -6.46 1.65 -12.48
CA LEU A 35 -5.72 1.00 -11.39
C LEU A 35 -6.65 0.26 -10.42
N PHE A 36 -7.74 0.89 -9.98
CA PHE A 36 -8.66 0.25 -9.04
C PHE A 36 -9.42 -0.92 -9.68
N GLU A 37 -9.73 -0.87 -10.97
CA GLU A 37 -10.26 -2.02 -11.71
C GLU A 37 -9.31 -3.23 -11.65
N LYS A 38 -8.01 -3.02 -11.87
CA LYS A 38 -7.02 -4.11 -12.00
C LYS A 38 -6.45 -4.60 -10.67
N GLN A 39 -6.31 -3.70 -9.70
CA GLN A 39 -5.49 -3.91 -8.50
C GLN A 39 -6.27 -3.87 -7.18
N SER A 40 -7.58 -3.59 -7.22
CA SER A 40 -8.43 -3.58 -6.02
C SER A 40 -8.44 -4.96 -5.35
N GLY A 41 -8.15 -4.95 -4.04
CA GLY A 41 -7.99 -6.14 -3.21
C GLY A 41 -6.67 -6.89 -3.42
N LYS A 42 -5.86 -6.54 -4.42
CA LYS A 42 -4.53 -7.15 -4.64
C LYS A 42 -3.45 -6.35 -3.92
N PHE A 43 -3.24 -5.12 -4.38
CA PHE A 43 -2.28 -4.17 -3.83
C PHE A 43 -2.95 -2.86 -3.39
N LEU A 44 -4.13 -2.56 -3.93
CA LEU A 44 -4.91 -1.37 -3.56
C LEU A 44 -6.13 -1.75 -2.74
N CYS A 45 -6.35 -1.05 -1.64
CA CYS A 45 -7.54 -1.22 -0.80
C CYS A 45 -8.10 0.15 -0.44
N LEU A 46 -9.43 0.25 -0.47
CA LEU A 46 -10.17 1.43 -0.04
C LEU A 46 -10.69 1.22 1.38
N SER A 47 -10.73 2.30 2.17
CA SER A 47 -11.52 2.26 3.40
C SER A 47 -13.02 2.26 3.06
N GLN A 48 -13.87 1.77 3.97
CA GLN A 48 -15.30 1.59 3.69
C GLN A 48 -15.94 2.89 3.16
N ASN A 49 -16.65 2.79 2.04
CA ASN A 49 -17.41 3.87 1.40
C ASN A 49 -16.58 5.05 0.81
N GLU A 50 -15.31 4.86 0.47
CA GLU A 50 -14.56 5.86 -0.30
C GLU A 50 -15.17 6.04 -1.70
N SER A 51 -15.67 7.25 -1.99
CA SER A 51 -16.16 7.61 -3.30
C SER A 51 -15.02 7.95 -4.26
N HIS A 52 -15.26 7.81 -5.57
CA HIS A 52 -14.30 8.25 -6.60
C HIS A 52 -13.87 9.72 -6.41
N ALA A 53 -14.82 10.59 -6.04
CA ALA A 53 -14.54 12.00 -5.76
C ALA A 53 -13.57 12.19 -4.58
N ALA A 54 -13.71 11.40 -3.51
CA ALA A 54 -12.81 11.45 -2.35
C ALA A 54 -11.40 10.92 -2.68
N ILE A 55 -11.32 9.84 -3.46
CA ILE A 55 -10.05 9.29 -3.97
C ILE A 55 -9.34 10.35 -4.81
N ARG A 56 -10.06 10.92 -5.78
CA ARG A 56 -9.55 11.99 -6.65
C ARG A 56 -9.04 13.17 -5.84
N ALA A 57 -9.80 13.67 -4.87
CA ALA A 57 -9.38 14.79 -4.03
C ALA A 57 -8.07 14.50 -3.29
N THR A 58 -7.91 13.28 -2.76
CA THR A 58 -6.69 12.83 -2.07
C THR A 58 -5.49 12.77 -3.02
N VAL A 59 -5.69 12.21 -4.22
CA VAL A 59 -4.65 12.13 -5.27
C VAL A 59 -4.23 13.53 -5.70
N MET A 60 -5.19 14.40 -6.03
CA MET A 60 -4.91 15.78 -6.46
C MET A 60 -4.20 16.60 -5.38
N LYS A 61 -4.58 16.42 -4.10
CA LYS A 61 -3.86 17.06 -2.99
C LYS A 61 -2.40 16.64 -2.94
N SER A 62 -2.09 15.38 -3.23
CA SER A 62 -0.73 14.83 -3.23
C SER A 62 0.07 15.23 -4.46
N LEU A 63 -0.60 15.53 -5.58
CA LEU A 63 0.00 16.00 -6.83
C LEU A 63 0.15 17.54 -6.89
N LYS A 64 -0.17 18.26 -5.81
CA LYS A 64 -0.07 19.72 -5.78
C LYS A 64 1.37 20.15 -6.10
N GLY A 65 1.54 20.97 -7.14
CA GLY A 65 2.85 21.47 -7.58
C GLY A 65 3.59 20.52 -8.54
N VAL A 66 2.99 19.38 -8.91
CA VAL A 66 3.47 18.53 -10.00
C VAL A 66 2.89 19.04 -11.31
N ASP A 67 3.73 19.21 -12.33
CA ASP A 67 3.27 19.54 -13.67
C ASP A 67 2.67 18.30 -14.34
N LEU A 68 1.35 18.29 -14.47
CA LEU A 68 0.58 17.20 -15.10
C LEU A 68 0.35 17.45 -16.60
N ASN A 69 0.83 18.56 -17.17
CA ASN A 69 0.65 18.89 -18.58
C ASN A 69 1.59 18.10 -19.51
N LEU A 70 2.53 17.36 -18.95
CA LEU A 70 3.34 16.38 -19.68
C LEU A 70 2.41 15.24 -20.14
N ARG A 71 2.10 15.17 -21.43
CA ARG A 71 1.19 14.16 -22.03
C ARG A 71 1.79 12.76 -22.13
N ASP A 72 2.73 12.44 -21.25
CA ASP A 72 3.58 11.26 -21.37
C ASP A 72 3.39 10.29 -20.21
N LYS A 73 3.87 9.06 -20.43
CA LYS A 73 3.92 7.95 -19.48
C LYS A 73 4.43 8.35 -18.08
N ALA A 74 5.34 9.33 -17.99
CA ALA A 74 5.86 9.83 -16.72
C ALA A 74 4.78 10.43 -15.79
N THR A 75 3.75 11.05 -16.38
CA THR A 75 2.62 11.61 -15.62
C THR A 75 1.74 10.50 -15.05
N GLU A 76 1.41 9.49 -15.87
CA GLU A 76 0.65 8.31 -15.40
C GLU A 76 1.41 7.55 -14.32
N ASP A 77 2.73 7.37 -14.48
CA ASP A 77 3.58 6.71 -13.50
C ASP A 77 3.58 7.47 -12.16
N THR A 78 3.62 8.81 -12.21
CA THR A 78 3.58 9.67 -11.02
C THR A 78 2.23 9.58 -10.31
N ILE A 79 1.12 9.68 -11.05
CA ILE A 79 -0.24 9.53 -10.51
C ILE A 79 -0.41 8.15 -9.86
N SER A 80 0.06 7.11 -10.55
CA SER A 80 -0.01 5.72 -10.07
C SER A 80 0.79 5.52 -8.78
N LYS A 81 2.02 6.05 -8.70
CA LYS A 81 2.82 6.01 -7.47
C LYS A 81 2.12 6.70 -6.30
N VAL A 82 1.47 7.83 -6.55
CA VAL A 82 0.63 8.50 -5.54
C VAL A 82 -0.51 7.60 -5.09
N ILE A 83 -1.25 6.98 -6.02
CA ILE A 83 -2.36 6.06 -5.70
C ILE A 83 -1.87 4.89 -4.86
N TYR A 84 -0.81 4.19 -5.27
CA TYR A 84 -0.24 3.10 -4.47
C TYR A 84 0.25 3.58 -3.11
N THR A 85 0.78 4.80 -3.02
CA THR A 85 1.23 5.37 -1.75
C THR A 85 0.07 5.61 -0.79
N LYS A 86 -1.03 6.15 -1.32
CA LYS A 86 -2.19 6.58 -0.53
C LYS A 86 -3.20 5.49 -0.22
N PHE A 87 -3.30 4.46 -1.06
CA PHE A 87 -4.31 3.41 -0.93
C PHE A 87 -3.73 1.98 -0.94
N PRO A 88 -2.59 1.69 -0.30
CA PRO A 88 -2.09 0.31 -0.24
C PRO A 88 -3.04 -0.57 0.57
N CYS A 89 -3.06 -1.87 0.28
CA CYS A 89 -3.68 -2.83 1.20
C CYS A 89 -2.85 -2.99 2.48
N PRO A 90 -3.50 -3.24 3.64
CA PRO A 90 -4.94 -3.42 3.85
C PRO A 90 -5.73 -2.10 3.99
N PHE A 91 -5.06 -0.99 4.27
CA PHE A 91 -5.65 0.34 4.43
C PHE A 91 -4.62 1.45 4.16
N SER A 92 -5.11 2.68 3.98
CA SER A 92 -4.28 3.88 3.81
C SER A 92 -3.38 4.17 5.01
N PRO A 93 -2.10 4.53 4.83
CA PRO A 93 -1.24 4.95 5.93
C PRO A 93 -1.54 6.38 6.46
N ASP A 94 -2.34 7.18 5.76
CA ASP A 94 -2.68 8.57 6.13
C ASP A 94 -3.71 8.67 7.27
N ARG A 95 -3.80 7.63 8.08
CA ARG A 95 -4.72 7.51 9.19
C ARG A 95 -4.38 8.47 10.31
N PRO A 96 -5.38 9.08 10.98
CA PRO A 96 -5.13 9.92 12.14
C PRO A 96 -4.58 9.14 13.33
N GLU A 97 -4.56 7.81 13.34
CA GLU A 97 -3.99 6.99 14.43
C GLU A 97 -2.53 6.58 14.19
N LEU A 98 -1.98 6.90 13.02
CA LEU A 98 -0.61 6.60 12.64
C LEU A 98 0.24 7.88 12.57
N ARG A 99 1.54 7.70 12.72
CA ARG A 99 2.55 8.72 12.36
C ARG A 99 3.79 8.01 11.79
N PRO A 100 4.59 8.68 10.94
CA PRO A 100 5.90 8.16 10.55
C PRO A 100 6.74 7.77 11.77
N ALA A 101 7.39 6.60 11.69
CA ALA A 101 8.26 6.12 12.76
C ALA A 101 9.63 6.83 12.73
N LYS A 102 10.18 7.08 13.91
CA LYS A 102 11.56 7.55 14.11
C LYS A 102 12.46 6.37 14.46
N THR A 103 13.78 6.57 14.42
CA THR A 103 14.75 5.50 14.75
C THR A 103 14.46 4.86 16.10
N ALA A 104 14.17 5.67 17.13
CA ALA A 104 13.85 5.18 18.48
C ALA A 104 12.53 4.39 18.56
N ASP A 105 11.59 4.62 17.63
CA ASP A 105 10.37 3.83 17.55
C ASP A 105 10.64 2.45 16.92
N VAL A 106 11.63 2.33 16.03
CA VAL A 106 11.95 1.09 15.29
C VAL A 106 12.92 0.20 16.06
N THR A 107 13.90 0.77 16.77
CA THR A 107 14.91 0.00 17.50
C THR A 107 14.28 -0.89 18.58
N GLY A 108 14.59 -2.18 18.55
CA GLY A 108 14.04 -3.18 19.47
C GLY A 108 13.65 -4.49 18.80
N ALA A 109 12.94 -5.35 19.53
CA ALA A 109 12.39 -6.60 18.99
C ALA A 109 10.88 -6.50 18.79
N TRP A 110 10.43 -7.14 17.74
CA TRP A 110 9.08 -7.04 17.22
C TRP A 110 8.58 -8.42 16.79
N LEU A 111 7.31 -8.68 17.04
CA LEU A 111 6.63 -9.89 16.62
C LEU A 111 5.55 -9.52 15.60
N PHE A 112 5.56 -10.19 14.45
CA PHE A 112 4.45 -10.22 13.51
C PHE A 112 3.58 -11.45 13.82
N PRO A 113 2.53 -11.31 14.65
CA PRO A 113 1.79 -12.46 15.17
C PRO A 113 0.86 -13.06 14.12
N GLU A 114 0.43 -14.29 14.37
CA GLU A 114 -0.47 -15.08 13.51
C GLU A 114 -1.74 -14.30 13.12
N ALA A 115 -2.36 -13.63 14.09
CA ALA A 115 -3.56 -12.84 13.90
C ALA A 115 -3.40 -11.69 12.88
N SER A 116 -2.16 -11.27 12.63
CA SER A 116 -1.83 -10.20 11.68
C SER A 116 -1.32 -10.74 10.34
N GLN A 117 -0.93 -12.02 10.25
CA GLN A 117 -0.43 -12.65 9.02
C GLN A 117 -1.47 -12.61 7.90
N ARG A 118 -2.77 -12.63 8.23
CA ARG A 118 -3.88 -12.49 7.27
C ARG A 118 -3.87 -11.18 6.50
N TYR A 119 -3.20 -10.13 7.00
CA TYR A 119 -3.06 -8.85 6.31
C TYR A 119 -1.76 -8.72 5.54
N ARG A 120 -0.89 -9.73 5.60
CA ARG A 120 0.44 -9.68 4.96
C ARG A 120 0.35 -9.26 3.49
N TYR A 121 -0.72 -9.69 2.82
CA TYR A 121 -1.03 -9.36 1.44
C TYR A 121 -2.48 -8.92 1.31
N GLY A 122 -2.82 -8.24 0.21
CA GLY A 122 -4.23 -7.96 -0.10
C GLY A 122 -5.05 -9.25 -0.26
N PRO A 123 -6.37 -9.22 0.01
CA PRO A 123 -7.24 -10.39 0.01
C PRO A 123 -7.32 -11.16 -1.31
N LYS A 124 -6.93 -10.53 -2.43
CA LYS A 124 -6.88 -11.13 -3.78
C LYS A 124 -5.46 -11.20 -4.34
N SER A 125 -4.44 -10.96 -3.51
CA SER A 125 -3.05 -10.92 -3.97
C SER A 125 -2.62 -12.29 -4.52
N PRO A 126 -1.97 -12.35 -5.70
CA PRO A 126 -1.41 -13.60 -6.22
C PRO A 126 -0.28 -14.16 -5.33
N LEU A 127 0.26 -13.35 -4.43
CA LEU A 127 1.27 -13.77 -3.44
C LEU A 127 0.71 -14.76 -2.40
N TRP A 128 -0.61 -14.93 -2.33
CA TRP A 128 -1.22 -16.02 -1.56
C TRP A 128 -0.99 -17.38 -2.24
N GLU A 129 -1.10 -17.44 -3.56
CA GLU A 129 -0.96 -18.68 -4.33
C GLU A 129 0.49 -19.14 -4.40
N SER A 130 1.45 -18.21 -4.41
CA SER A 130 2.88 -18.55 -4.41
C SER A 130 3.35 -19.30 -3.15
N ARG A 131 2.49 -19.41 -2.14
CA ARG A 131 2.74 -20.15 -0.89
C ARG A 131 1.93 -21.44 -0.78
N ALA A 132 1.15 -21.81 -1.79
CA ALA A 132 0.39 -23.06 -1.77
C ALA A 132 1.33 -24.25 -1.55
N GLY A 133 1.00 -25.11 -0.58
CA GLY A 133 1.80 -26.28 -0.22
C GLY A 133 2.93 -26.04 0.79
N LEU A 134 3.20 -24.79 1.18
CA LEU A 134 4.13 -24.49 2.28
C LEU A 134 3.39 -24.46 3.63
N PRO A 135 4.01 -24.92 4.73
CA PRO A 135 3.45 -24.75 6.06
C PRO A 135 3.17 -23.26 6.35
N PRO A 136 2.05 -22.93 7.01
CA PRO A 136 1.73 -21.54 7.32
C PRO A 136 2.79 -20.94 8.25
N ILE A 137 3.15 -19.68 7.99
CA ILE A 137 3.95 -18.89 8.94
C ILE A 137 3.01 -18.49 10.08
N ARG A 138 3.28 -18.99 11.28
CA ARG A 138 2.53 -18.61 12.48
C ARG A 138 2.95 -17.25 12.99
N CYS A 139 4.25 -16.97 12.99
CA CYS A 139 4.75 -15.67 13.41
C CYS A 139 6.16 -15.45 12.88
N GLU A 140 6.54 -14.18 12.83
CA GLU A 140 7.86 -13.74 12.45
C GLU A 140 8.38 -12.79 13.53
N GLY A 141 9.59 -13.03 14.01
CA GLY A 141 10.30 -12.17 14.94
C GLY A 141 11.33 -11.36 14.19
N ILE A 142 11.43 -10.07 14.50
CA ILE A 142 12.38 -9.15 13.89
C ILE A 142 13.07 -8.37 15.00
N PHE A 143 14.39 -8.28 14.96
CA PHE A 143 15.17 -7.41 15.83
C PHE A 143 15.88 -6.35 15.00
N TYR A 144 15.60 -5.09 15.30
CA TYR A 144 16.27 -3.92 14.75
C TYR A 144 17.27 -3.39 15.78
N GLY A 145 18.54 -3.79 15.62
CA GLY A 145 19.62 -3.43 16.54
C GLY A 145 20.03 -1.97 16.43
N PRO A 146 20.49 -1.33 17.53
CA PRO A 146 20.89 0.10 17.53
C PRO A 146 22.13 0.39 16.67
N ASN A 147 22.90 -0.63 16.33
CA ASN A 147 24.06 -0.59 15.45
C ASN A 147 23.70 -0.69 13.95
N GLY A 148 22.40 -0.69 13.60
CA GLY A 148 21.93 -0.84 12.22
C GLY A 148 21.97 -2.29 11.72
N ARG A 149 22.29 -3.28 12.56
CA ARG A 149 22.17 -4.70 12.21
C ARG A 149 20.76 -5.18 12.53
N MET A 150 20.33 -6.21 11.82
CA MET A 150 19.05 -6.84 12.10
C MET A 150 19.17 -8.36 12.17
N ALA A 151 18.17 -8.98 12.78
CA ALA A 151 17.95 -10.40 12.72
C ALA A 151 16.46 -10.67 12.51
N LEU A 152 16.18 -11.73 11.76
CA LEU A 152 14.83 -12.17 11.47
C LEU A 152 14.74 -13.68 11.67
N ASP A 153 13.62 -14.11 12.24
CA ASP A 153 13.32 -15.53 12.45
C ASP A 153 11.83 -15.79 12.23
N GLN A 154 11.48 -16.96 11.73
CA GLN A 154 10.10 -17.33 11.40
C GLN A 154 9.75 -18.67 12.05
N ALA A 155 8.58 -18.72 12.67
CA ALA A 155 7.99 -19.98 13.11
C ALA A 155 6.96 -20.44 12.07
N VAL A 156 7.17 -21.65 11.56
CA VAL A 156 6.30 -22.32 10.58
C VAL A 156 5.71 -23.60 11.18
N GLY A 157 4.49 -23.96 10.77
CA GLY A 157 3.81 -25.13 11.31
C GLY A 157 3.69 -25.04 12.84
N ASP A 158 4.04 -26.10 13.57
CA ASP A 158 3.87 -26.13 15.04
C ASP A 158 5.01 -25.47 15.84
N ALA A 159 5.98 -24.85 15.17
CA ALA A 159 7.11 -24.20 15.85
C ALA A 159 6.64 -23.05 16.77
N ALA A 160 7.33 -22.89 17.91
CA ALA A 160 7.10 -21.77 18.81
C ALA A 160 7.61 -20.45 18.22
N CYS A 161 6.93 -19.35 18.54
CA CYS A 161 7.35 -18.02 18.10
C CYS A 161 8.74 -17.64 18.62
N PRO A 162 9.54 -16.90 17.81
CA PRO A 162 10.84 -16.42 18.25
C PRO A 162 10.72 -15.57 19.51
N THR A 163 11.70 -15.68 20.41
CA THR A 163 11.80 -14.87 21.64
C THR A 163 12.75 -13.70 21.44
N PHE A 164 12.63 -12.67 22.29
CA PHE A 164 13.55 -11.52 22.29
C PHE A 164 15.01 -11.98 22.40
N GLU A 165 15.31 -12.88 23.35
CA GLU A 165 16.67 -13.38 23.58
C GLU A 165 17.21 -14.17 22.37
N LYS A 166 16.36 -14.96 21.70
CA LYS A 166 16.74 -15.66 20.48
C LYS A 166 17.13 -14.66 19.39
N LEU A 167 16.29 -13.66 19.13
CA LEU A 167 16.54 -12.67 18.08
C LEU A 167 17.76 -11.80 18.38
N LYS A 168 17.93 -11.37 19.63
CA LYS A 168 19.10 -10.59 20.07
C LYS A 168 20.40 -11.39 19.91
N LYS A 169 20.40 -12.68 20.28
CA LYS A 169 21.54 -13.57 20.03
C LYS A 169 21.79 -13.75 18.53
N MET A 170 20.74 -13.86 17.73
CA MET A 170 20.86 -13.96 16.28
C MET A 170 21.44 -12.68 15.68
N GLU A 171 21.08 -11.48 16.13
CA GLU A 171 21.65 -10.22 15.61
C GLU A 171 23.17 -10.15 15.83
N ALA A 172 23.65 -10.57 17.00
CA ALA A 172 25.09 -10.67 17.27
C ALA A 172 25.81 -11.64 16.30
N GLN A 173 25.08 -12.59 15.72
CA GLN A 173 25.58 -13.58 14.77
C GLN A 173 25.24 -13.26 13.31
N ALA A 174 24.29 -12.36 13.06
CA ALA A 174 23.72 -12.07 11.75
C ALA A 174 24.80 -11.46 10.86
N LYS A 175 25.40 -12.27 10.00
CA LYS A 175 26.28 -11.76 8.95
C LYS A 175 25.38 -11.34 7.82
N GLY A 176 25.59 -10.15 7.28
CA GLY A 176 24.97 -9.83 6.01
C GLY A 176 23.67 -9.04 6.07
N GLU A 177 23.05 -8.75 7.21
CA GLU A 177 21.76 -8.01 7.23
C GLU A 177 21.85 -6.70 8.00
N ALA A 178 21.39 -5.62 7.36
CA ALA A 178 21.41 -4.28 7.93
C ALA A 178 20.11 -3.51 7.64
N TRP A 179 19.80 -2.57 8.53
CA TRP A 179 18.68 -1.66 8.40
C TRP A 179 19.11 -0.22 8.71
N SER A 180 18.40 0.74 8.11
CA SER A 180 18.57 2.16 8.40
C SER A 180 17.32 2.94 8.01
N LEU A 181 17.05 4.06 8.68
CA LEU A 181 16.06 5.02 8.18
C LEU A 181 16.71 5.95 7.14
N ILE A 182 16.12 6.00 5.95
CA ILE A 182 16.47 6.99 4.92
C ILE A 182 15.96 8.37 5.35
N ARG A 183 14.78 8.39 5.96
CA ARG A 183 14.12 9.53 6.60
C ARG A 183 13.04 9.00 7.54
N ASP A 184 12.45 9.86 8.37
CA ASP A 184 11.31 9.47 9.21
C ASP A 184 10.24 8.73 8.39
N GLY A 185 9.89 7.54 8.87
CA GLY A 185 8.93 6.63 8.25
C GLY A 185 9.35 5.94 6.96
N ARG A 186 10.61 6.03 6.51
CA ARG A 186 11.12 5.27 5.37
C ARG A 186 12.40 4.52 5.76
N MET A 187 12.30 3.20 5.83
CA MET A 187 13.40 2.30 6.17
C MET A 187 13.94 1.63 4.92
N ARG A 188 15.26 1.43 4.89
CA ARG A 188 15.94 0.49 4.00
C ARG A 188 16.38 -0.70 4.81
N VAL A 189 16.08 -1.89 4.32
CA VAL A 189 16.60 -3.17 4.80
C VAL A 189 17.42 -3.76 3.67
N GLY A 190 18.63 -4.23 3.91
CA GLY A 190 19.42 -4.78 2.83
C GLY A 190 20.56 -5.64 3.32
N ARG A 191 21.26 -6.20 2.34
CA ARG A 191 22.38 -7.09 2.60
C ARG A 191 23.71 -6.34 2.65
N THR A 192 24.55 -6.63 3.65
CA THR A 192 25.88 -6.02 3.74
C THR A 192 26.87 -6.62 2.73
N ASP A 193 26.63 -7.85 2.27
CA ASP A 193 27.44 -8.54 1.26
C ASP A 193 26.90 -8.37 -0.17
N ALA A 194 25.69 -7.82 -0.32
CA ALA A 194 25.07 -7.48 -1.60
C ALA A 194 24.40 -6.09 -1.52
N PRO A 195 25.17 -4.98 -1.62
CA PRO A 195 24.66 -3.64 -1.35
C PRO A 195 23.52 -3.16 -2.27
N ASN A 196 23.38 -3.78 -3.45
CA ASN A 196 22.31 -3.51 -4.40
C ASN A 196 21.06 -4.38 -4.17
N ASP A 197 21.14 -5.37 -3.27
CA ASP A 197 20.04 -6.22 -2.84
C ASP A 197 19.43 -5.65 -1.56
N PHE A 198 18.40 -4.82 -1.73
CA PHE A 198 17.72 -4.15 -0.62
C PHE A 198 16.23 -4.02 -0.87
N GLU A 199 15.52 -3.94 0.23
CA GLU A 199 14.12 -3.59 0.33
C GLU A 199 13.96 -2.17 0.89
N GLU A 200 12.89 -1.49 0.49
CA GLU A 200 12.44 -0.26 1.14
C GLU A 200 11.06 -0.47 1.75
N TRP A 201 10.89 0.03 2.97
CA TRP A 201 9.68 -0.09 3.76
C TRP A 201 9.21 1.29 4.21
N ASP A 202 7.92 1.60 4.00
CA ASP A 202 7.28 2.67 4.78
C ASP A 202 6.94 2.13 6.16
N ILE A 203 7.28 2.87 7.22
CA ILE A 203 7.05 2.46 8.60
C ILE A 203 6.33 3.55 9.37
N PHE A 204 5.27 3.14 10.05
CA PHE A 204 4.46 3.99 10.89
C PHE A 204 4.39 3.38 12.29
N VAL A 205 4.27 4.23 13.29
CA VAL A 205 3.95 3.81 14.65
C VAL A 205 2.52 4.20 14.98
N VAL A 206 1.84 3.29 15.65
CA VAL A 206 0.48 3.50 16.17
C VAL A 206 0.56 4.49 17.33
N LYS A 207 0.01 5.70 17.16
CA LYS A 207 0.02 6.73 18.22
C LYS A 207 -1.20 6.63 19.15
N THR A 208 -2.31 6.12 18.62
CA THR A 208 -3.57 5.91 19.34
C THR A 208 -4.09 4.53 18.97
N ASN A 209 -4.61 3.77 19.94
CA ASN A 209 -5.18 2.46 19.67
C ASN A 209 -6.30 2.56 18.62
N PHE A 210 -6.38 1.58 17.72
CA PHE A 210 -7.51 1.45 16.79
C PHE A 210 -7.78 0.00 16.43
N ASP A 211 -8.97 -0.24 15.90
CA ASP A 211 -9.40 -1.53 15.39
C ASP A 211 -9.56 -1.44 13.87
N PHE A 212 -9.07 -2.45 13.16
CA PHE A 212 -9.31 -2.61 11.73
C PHE A 212 -9.63 -4.06 11.42
N SER A 213 -10.82 -4.31 10.86
CA SER A 213 -11.28 -5.64 10.45
C SER A 213 -11.11 -6.71 11.55
N GLY A 214 -11.40 -6.34 12.81
CA GLY A 214 -11.33 -7.22 13.98
C GLY A 214 -9.92 -7.42 14.57
N THR A 215 -8.90 -6.71 14.07
CA THR A 215 -7.56 -6.71 14.67
C THR A 215 -7.31 -5.41 15.41
N LYS A 216 -6.79 -5.56 16.64
CA LYS A 216 -6.39 -4.46 17.53
C LYS A 216 -4.96 -4.03 17.23
N PHE A 217 -4.80 -2.76 16.91
CA PHE A 217 -3.52 -2.06 16.77
C PHE A 217 -3.31 -1.23 18.04
N ARG A 218 -2.28 -1.54 18.81
CA ARG A 218 -2.02 -0.89 20.10
C ARG A 218 -0.99 0.22 19.93
N LYS A 219 -1.10 1.24 20.76
CA LYS A 219 -0.13 2.33 20.83
C LYS A 219 1.27 1.76 21.04
N GLY A 220 2.19 2.16 20.16
CA GLY A 220 3.57 1.68 20.14
C GLY A 220 3.83 0.50 19.19
N ASP A 221 2.79 -0.15 18.65
CA ASP A 221 2.96 -1.12 17.56
C ASP A 221 3.47 -0.42 16.29
N LEU A 222 4.16 -1.17 15.42
CA LEU A 222 4.57 -0.70 14.11
C LEU A 222 3.66 -1.25 13.01
N VAL A 223 3.50 -0.46 11.97
CA VAL A 223 2.85 -0.81 10.72
C VAL A 223 3.83 -0.56 9.60
N GLU A 224 4.11 -1.59 8.80
CA GLU A 224 5.09 -1.53 7.72
C GLU A 224 4.47 -1.87 6.37
N TYR A 225 4.88 -1.16 5.32
CA TYR A 225 4.54 -1.47 3.94
C TYR A 225 5.80 -1.63 3.10
N ARG A 226 6.06 -2.83 2.58
CA ARG A 226 7.20 -3.07 1.69
C ARG A 226 6.92 -2.45 0.32
N ARG A 227 7.67 -1.43 -0.04
CA ARG A 227 7.53 -0.65 -1.26
C ARG A 227 8.44 -1.13 -2.36
N ARG A 228 9.70 -1.42 -2.05
CA ARG A 228 10.70 -1.77 -3.05
C ARG A 228 11.30 -3.11 -2.72
N GLU A 229 11.44 -3.94 -3.73
CA GLU A 229 12.13 -5.24 -3.71
C GLU A 229 12.48 -5.61 -5.16
N LYS A 230 13.29 -6.66 -5.34
CA LYS A 230 13.60 -7.19 -6.66
C LYS A 230 12.31 -7.60 -7.39
N GLY A 231 12.08 -7.09 -8.60
CA GLY A 231 10.87 -7.34 -9.38
C GLY A 231 9.68 -6.40 -9.07
N ASN A 232 9.89 -5.39 -8.21
CA ASN A 232 8.91 -4.35 -7.89
C ASN A 232 9.52 -2.96 -8.11
N GLU A 233 9.87 -2.66 -9.36
CA GLU A 233 10.52 -1.41 -9.76
C GLU A 233 9.58 -0.20 -9.68
N PHE A 234 8.27 -0.45 -9.58
CA PHE A 234 7.24 0.58 -9.50
C PHE A 234 7.00 1.11 -8.08
N ASN A 235 7.69 0.55 -7.09
CA ASN A 235 7.58 0.89 -5.67
C ASN A 235 6.17 0.70 -5.07
N VAL A 236 5.45 -0.33 -5.53
CA VAL A 236 4.11 -0.66 -5.02
C VAL A 236 4.22 -1.31 -3.64
N ALA A 237 3.28 -1.03 -2.74
CA ALA A 237 3.20 -1.80 -1.51
C ALA A 237 2.80 -3.25 -1.82
N THR A 238 3.74 -4.20 -1.72
CA THR A 238 3.51 -5.62 -2.01
C THR A 238 3.28 -6.44 -0.76
N MET A 239 3.71 -5.94 0.40
CA MET A 239 3.54 -6.59 1.69
C MET A 239 3.19 -5.58 2.77
N PHE A 240 2.36 -5.99 3.72
CA PHE A 240 2.06 -5.28 4.95
C PHE A 240 2.53 -6.08 6.17
N ARG A 241 2.99 -5.40 7.21
CA ARG A 241 3.26 -6.01 8.52
C ARG A 241 2.63 -5.16 9.61
N HIS A 242 2.02 -5.84 10.57
CA HIS A 242 1.65 -5.26 11.86
C HIS A 242 2.52 -5.92 12.92
N LEU A 243 3.44 -5.13 13.47
CA LEU A 243 4.46 -5.58 14.39
C LEU A 243 4.13 -5.14 15.80
N GLN A 244 4.02 -6.12 16.70
CA GLN A 244 3.80 -5.90 18.11
C GLN A 244 5.14 -5.87 18.83
N LYS A 245 5.33 -4.88 19.71
CA LYS A 245 6.55 -4.79 20.49
C LYS A 245 6.68 -6.02 21.39
N MET A 246 7.84 -6.67 21.36
CA MET A 246 8.11 -7.77 22.27
C MET A 246 8.44 -7.21 23.66
N PRO A 247 7.98 -7.87 24.74
CA PRO A 247 8.35 -7.51 26.10
C PRO A 247 9.84 -7.74 26.38
#